data_AF-C9LDY5-F1
#
_entry.id   AF-C9LDY5-F1
#
_cell.length_a   1.000
_cell.length_b   1.000
_cell.length_c   1.000
_cell.angle_alpha   90.00
_cell.angle_beta   90.00
_cell.angle_gamma   90.00
#
_symmetry.space_group_name_H-M   'P 1'
#
loop_
_entity.id
_entity.type
_entity.pdbx_description
1 polymer ?
#
loop_
_entity_poly.entity_id
_entity_poly.type
_entity_poly.pdbx_seq_one_letter_code
_entity_poly.pdbx_strand_id
1 'polypeptide(L)'
;MKTLHLVAIAGIMLLGFAHSALSFKKYNQLSAEAFWFFSAGLALVFAGLANGLHYQLQMPVTFRYTLAINVLLVLFTVFLAIKVTAPTTILVAVFSILLCIAVLYNQ
;
A
#
# COMPACT_ATOMS: atom_id res chain seq x y z
N MET A 1 1.28 6.43 18.39
CA MET A 1 1.52 6.24 16.94
C MET A 1 0.25 6.17 16.08
N LYS A 2 -0.96 6.26 16.68
CA LYS A 2 -2.24 6.26 15.94
C LYS A 2 -2.31 7.26 14.79
N THR A 3 -1.91 8.51 15.02
CA THR A 3 -1.91 9.54 13.95
C THR A 3 -1.00 9.16 12.79
N LEU A 4 0.20 8.64 13.06
CA LEU A 4 1.11 8.17 12.02
C LEU A 4 0.49 7.00 11.23
N HIS A 5 -0.13 6.05 11.92
CA HIS A 5 -0.80 4.92 11.28
C HIS A 5 -1.93 5.41 10.36
N LEU A 6 -2.76 6.35 10.83
CA LEU A 6 -3.83 6.93 10.04
C LEU A 6 -3.31 7.69 8.81
N VAL A 7 -2.25 8.48 8.96
CA VAL A 7 -1.60 9.18 7.84
C VAL A 7 -1.04 8.18 6.83
N ALA A 8 -0.41 7.10 7.29
CA ALA A 8 0.12 6.06 6.43
C ALA A 8 -0.99 5.30 5.68
N ILE A 9 -2.12 5.00 6.35
CA ILE A 9 -3.32 4.42 5.74
C ILE A 9 -3.89 5.35 4.67
N ALA A 10 -4.07 6.63 4.99
CA ALA A 10 -4.61 7.60 4.05
C ALA A 10 -3.70 7.74 2.82
N GLY A 11 -2.38 7.83 3.03
CA GLY A 11 -1.39 7.93 1.95
C GLY A 11 -1.37 6.72 1.03
N ILE A 12 -1.36 5.50 1.58
CA ILE A 12 -1.35 4.28 0.76
C ILE A 12 -2.65 4.13 -0.04
N MET A 13 -3.79 4.49 0.55
CA MET A 13 -5.08 4.44 -0.15
C MET A 13 -5.16 5.48 -1.26
N LEU A 14 -4.72 6.73 -1.02
CA LEU A 14 -4.69 7.77 -2.04
C LEU A 14 -3.78 7.37 -3.21
N LEU A 15 -2.60 6.81 -2.92
CA LEU A 15 -1.71 6.26 -3.94
C LEU A 15 -2.38 5.13 -4.72
N GLY A 16 -3.05 4.20 -4.02
CA GLY A 16 -3.81 3.10 -4.63
C GLY A 16 -4.90 3.59 -5.57
N PHE A 17 -5.75 4.52 -5.12
CA PHE A 17 -6.81 5.11 -5.95
C PHE A 17 -6.25 5.86 -7.16
N ALA A 18 -5.23 6.70 -6.96
CA ALA A 18 -4.61 7.44 -8.05
C ALA A 18 -3.98 6.48 -9.08
N HIS A 19 -3.28 5.44 -8.62
CA HIS A 19 -2.66 4.45 -9.48
C HIS A 19 -3.70 3.68 -10.29
N SER A 20 -4.78 3.22 -9.66
CA SER A 20 -5.88 2.52 -10.33
C SER A 20 -6.61 3.42 -11.34
N ALA A 21 -6.93 4.66 -10.98
CA ALA A 21 -7.63 5.59 -11.86
C ALA A 21 -6.78 6.00 -13.08
N LEU A 22 -5.47 6.23 -12.88
CA LEU A 22 -4.56 6.63 -13.94
C LEU A 22 -4.11 5.47 -14.85
N SER A 23 -4.36 4.21 -14.44
CA SER A 23 -4.01 3.02 -15.21
C SER A 23 -4.58 3.08 -16.63
N PHE A 24 -5.90 3.27 -16.74
CA PHE A 24 -6.57 3.25 -18.05
C PHE A 24 -6.35 4.52 -18.87
N LYS A 25 -5.95 5.63 -18.22
CA LYS A 25 -5.51 6.84 -18.93
C LYS A 25 -4.12 6.67 -19.56
N LYS A 26 -3.24 5.90 -18.93
CA LYS A 26 -1.87 5.69 -19.41
C LYS A 26 -1.80 4.67 -20.54
N TYR A 27 -2.55 3.58 -20.42
CA TYR A 27 -2.43 2.45 -21.34
C TYR A 27 -3.46 2.46 -22.48
N ASN A 28 -4.45 3.37 -22.47
CA ASN A 28 -5.47 3.63 -23.52
C ASN A 28 -6.23 2.43 -24.10
N GLN A 29 -5.94 1.20 -23.66
CA GLN A 29 -6.52 -0.06 -24.08
C GLN A 29 -6.53 -1.03 -22.89
N LEU A 30 -7.43 -2.02 -22.92
CA LEU A 30 -7.47 -3.12 -21.97
C LEU A 30 -6.35 -4.12 -22.28
N SER A 31 -5.10 -3.75 -21.96
CA SER A 31 -3.93 -4.59 -22.15
C SER A 31 -3.51 -5.29 -20.85
N ALA A 32 -2.69 -6.34 -20.96
CA ALA A 32 -2.15 -7.03 -19.79
C ALA A 32 -1.36 -6.08 -18.88
N GLU A 33 -0.63 -5.13 -19.46
CA GLU A 33 0.12 -4.10 -18.74
C GLU A 33 -0.80 -3.14 -17.99
N ALA A 34 -1.95 -2.77 -18.59
CA ALA A 34 -2.95 -1.94 -17.95
C ALA A 34 -3.54 -2.63 -16.71
N PHE A 35 -3.86 -3.92 -16.81
CA PHE A 35 -4.36 -4.72 -15.68
C PHE A 35 -3.28 -4.99 -14.62
N TRP A 36 -2.03 -5.18 -15.04
CA TRP A 36 -0.91 -5.30 -14.10
C TRP A 36 -0.75 -4.01 -13.28
N PHE A 37 -0.76 -2.85 -13.95
CA PHE A 37 -0.69 -1.55 -13.28
C PHE A 37 -1.92 -1.34 -12.37
N PHE A 38 -3.14 -1.59 -12.87
CA PHE A 38 -4.36 -1.46 -12.07
C PHE A 38 -4.37 -2.36 -10.82
N SER A 39 -3.96 -3.62 -10.96
CA SER A 39 -3.92 -4.57 -9.84
C SER A 39 -2.91 -4.19 -8.76
N ALA A 40 -1.79 -3.56 -9.14
CA ALA A 40 -0.87 -2.97 -8.17
C ALA A 40 -1.55 -1.88 -7.35
N GLY A 41 -2.34 -1.01 -7.98
CA GLY A 41 -3.13 0.03 -7.29
C GLY A 41 -4.17 -0.57 -6.34
N LEU A 42 -4.87 -1.62 -6.78
CA LEU A 42 -5.84 -2.32 -5.95
C LEU A 42 -5.19 -3.00 -4.73
N ALA A 43 -3.99 -3.57 -4.89
CA ALA A 43 -3.22 -4.13 -3.77
C ALA A 43 -2.90 -3.07 -2.70
N LEU A 44 -2.60 -1.83 -3.10
CA LEU A 44 -2.39 -0.71 -2.16
C LEU A 44 -3.67 -0.36 -1.39
N VAL A 45 -4.82 -0.34 -2.09
CA VAL A 45 -6.13 -0.10 -1.45
C VAL A 45 -6.43 -1.20 -0.44
N PHE A 46 -6.25 -2.47 -0.80
CA PHE A 46 -6.48 -3.59 0.13
C PHE A 46 -5.53 -3.55 1.34
N ALA A 47 -4.26 -3.18 1.15
CA ALA A 47 -3.35 -2.97 2.27
C ALA A 47 -3.85 -1.85 3.20
N GLY A 48 -4.32 -0.73 2.63
CA GLY A 48 -4.92 0.36 3.39
C GLY A 48 -6.16 -0.07 4.18
N LEU A 49 -7.06 -0.86 3.57
CA LEU A 49 -8.25 -1.39 4.23
C LEU A 49 -7.90 -2.36 5.37
N ALA A 50 -6.93 -3.25 5.18
CA ALA A 50 -6.48 -4.18 6.22
C ALA A 50 -5.90 -3.42 7.43
N ASN A 51 -5.05 -2.42 7.17
CA ASN A 51 -4.51 -1.55 8.22
C ASN A 51 -5.62 -0.72 8.89
N GLY A 52 -6.60 -0.22 8.13
CA GLY A 52 -7.77 0.48 8.67
C GLY A 52 -8.62 -0.40 9.59
N LEU A 53 -8.83 -1.67 9.22
CA LEU A 53 -9.54 -2.63 10.05
C LEU A 53 -8.78 -2.88 11.36
N HIS A 54 -7.46 -3.08 11.30
CA HIS A 54 -6.66 -3.24 12.50
C HIS A 54 -6.62 -1.96 13.35
N TYR A 55 -6.55 -0.78 12.72
CA TYR A 55 -6.60 0.51 13.40
C TYR A 55 -7.89 0.68 14.22
N GLN A 56 -9.02 0.19 13.72
CA GLN A 56 -10.30 0.24 14.43
C GLN A 56 -10.45 -0.86 15.50
N LEU A 57 -10.15 -2.12 15.14
CA LEU A 57 -10.46 -3.27 16.00
C LEU A 57 -9.37 -3.60 17.02
N GLN A 58 -8.09 -3.34 16.70
CA GLN A 58 -6.93 -3.61 17.56
C GLN A 58 -6.89 -5.07 18.09
N MET A 59 -7.44 -6.02 17.34
CA MET A 59 -7.46 -7.43 17.74
C MET A 59 -6.16 -8.14 17.33
N PRO A 60 -5.68 -9.14 18.10
CA PRO A 60 -4.46 -9.88 17.76
C PRO A 60 -4.49 -10.54 16.37
N VAL A 61 -5.67 -10.99 15.93
CA VAL A 61 -5.84 -11.59 14.60
C VAL A 61 -5.63 -10.55 13.49
N THR A 62 -6.24 -9.37 13.62
CA THR A 62 -6.09 -8.27 12.65
C THR A 62 -4.64 -7.78 12.58
N PHE A 63 -3.94 -7.75 13.71
CA PHE A 63 -2.52 -7.41 13.78
C PHE A 63 -1.66 -8.39 12.96
N ARG A 64 -1.82 -9.70 13.18
CA ARG A 64 -1.02 -10.73 12.49
C ARG A 64 -1.17 -10.67 10.96
N TYR A 65 -2.40 -10.55 10.47
CA TYR A 65 -2.65 -10.43 9.03
C TYR A 65 -2.13 -9.11 8.47
N THR A 66 -2.35 -7.99 9.17
CA THR A 66 -1.86 -6.68 8.73
C THR A 66 -0.35 -6.63 8.69
N LEU A 67 0.33 -7.19 9.69
CA LEU A 67 1.80 -7.27 9.72
C LEU A 67 2.32 -8.10 8.54
N ALA A 68 1.73 -9.26 8.27
CA ALA A 68 2.13 -10.09 7.13
C ALA A 68 1.97 -9.34 5.79
N ILE A 69 0.82 -8.67 5.59
CA ILE A 69 0.57 -7.84 4.41
C ILE A 69 1.60 -6.71 4.30
N ASN A 70 1.86 -6.00 5.40
CA ASN A 70 2.80 -4.87 5.41
C ASN A 70 4.23 -5.30 5.10
N VAL A 71 4.69 -6.43 5.66
CA VAL A 71 6.03 -6.98 5.37
C VAL A 71 6.15 -7.36 3.90
N LEU A 72 5.19 -8.11 3.36
CA LEU A 72 5.19 -8.49 1.94
C LEU A 72 5.16 -7.26 1.02
N LEU A 73 4.36 -6.26 1.38
CA LEU A 73 4.25 -5.02 0.63
C LEU A 73 5.57 -4.23 0.67
N VAL A 74 6.23 -4.12 1.83
CA VAL A 74 7.55 -3.48 1.94
C VAL A 74 8.57 -4.18 1.06
N LEU A 75 8.68 -5.51 1.15
CA LEU A 75 9.63 -6.28 0.34
C LEU A 75 9.42 -6.04 -1.15
N PHE A 76 8.17 -6.10 -1.61
CA PHE A 76 7.83 -5.87 -3.01
C PHE A 76 8.13 -4.43 -3.45
N THR A 77 7.68 -3.44 -2.68
CA THR A 77 7.74 -2.02 -3.08
C THR A 77 9.15 -1.44 -2.99
N VAL A 78 9.96 -1.88 -2.03
CA VAL A 78 11.39 -1.54 -1.95
C VAL A 78 12.14 -2.14 -3.13
N PHE A 79 11.91 -3.43 -3.44
CA PHE A 79 12.50 -4.06 -4.62
C PHE A 79 12.10 -3.33 -5.90
N LEU A 80 10.82 -2.97 -6.03
CA LEU A 80 10.32 -2.22 -7.17
C LEU A 80 10.95 -0.84 -7.28
N ALA A 81 11.12 -0.10 -6.18
CA ALA A 81 11.77 1.21 -6.18
C ALA A 81 13.25 1.15 -6.61
N ILE A 82 13.94 0.05 -6.28
CA ILE A 82 15.31 -0.23 -6.73
C ILE A 82 15.36 -0.53 -8.23
N LYS A 83 14.43 -1.33 -8.75
CA LYS A 83 14.43 -1.75 -10.17
C LYS A 83 13.82 -0.74 -11.11
N VAL A 84 12.84 0.01 -10.65
CA VAL A 84 12.10 1.01 -11.41
C VAL A 84 12.09 2.29 -10.59
N THR A 85 13.18 3.03 -10.63
CA THR A 85 13.32 4.27 -9.86
C THR A 85 12.45 5.35 -10.47
N ALA A 86 11.29 5.58 -9.86
CA ALA A 86 10.37 6.64 -10.21
C ALA A 86 9.83 7.27 -8.91
N PRO A 87 9.44 8.55 -8.93
CA PRO A 87 8.89 9.19 -7.73
C PRO A 87 7.73 8.41 -7.11
N THR A 88 6.89 7.78 -7.94
CA THR A 88 5.75 6.98 -7.49
C THR A 88 6.16 5.69 -6.78
N THR A 89 7.17 4.98 -7.28
CA THR A 89 7.64 3.73 -6.66
C THR A 89 8.34 4.00 -5.33
N ILE A 90 9.09 5.11 -5.24
CA ILE A 90 9.69 5.58 -3.99
C ILE A 90 8.60 5.94 -2.97
N LEU A 91 7.59 6.73 -3.37
CA LEU A 91 6.49 7.12 -2.47
C LEU A 91 5.74 5.91 -1.93
N VAL A 92 5.40 4.94 -2.79
CA VAL A 92 4.74 3.71 -2.35
C VAL A 92 5.62 2.96 -1.35
N ALA A 93 6.92 2.79 -1.61
CA ALA A 93 7.83 2.14 -0.67
C ALA A 93 7.89 2.85 0.69
N VAL A 94 7.97 4.20 0.69
CA VAL A 94 7.96 4.99 1.93
C VAL A 94 6.67 4.74 2.72
N PHE A 95 5.50 4.85 2.08
CA PHE A 95 4.23 4.64 2.78
C PHE A 95 4.05 3.19 3.26
N SER A 96 4.53 2.20 2.51
CA SER A 96 4.54 0.80 2.94
C SER A 96 5.43 0.58 4.17
N ILE A 97 6.61 1.20 4.23
CA ILE A 97 7.48 1.15 5.41
C ILE A 97 6.80 1.84 6.60
N LEU A 98 6.16 3.00 6.38
CA LEU A 98 5.44 3.71 7.43
C LEU A 98 4.27 2.89 7.98
N LEU A 99 3.51 2.17 7.16
CA LEU A 99 2.48 1.24 7.63
C LEU A 99 3.08 0.13 8.50
N CYS A 100 4.18 -0.48 8.05
CA CYS A 100 4.85 -1.55 8.77
C CYS A 100 5.38 -1.08 10.13
N ILE A 101 6.00 0.09 10.18
CA ILE A 101 6.46 0.72 11.42
C ILE A 101 5.24 1.05 12.30
N ALA A 102 4.26 1.75 11.76
CA ALA A 102 3.12 2.23 12.54
C ALA A 102 2.30 1.10 13.16
N VAL A 103 2.12 -0.03 12.45
CA VAL A 103 1.41 -1.20 13.00
C VAL A 103 2.17 -1.84 14.16
N LEU A 104 3.50 -1.90 14.09
CA LEU A 104 4.32 -2.48 15.16
C LEU A 104 4.26 -1.66 16.47
N TYR A 105 4.21 -0.33 16.34
CA TYR A 105 4.12 0.59 17.49
C TYR A 105 2.69 0.95 17.92
N ASN A 106 1.69 0.33 17.29
CA ASN A 106 0.27 0.57 17.58
C ASN A 106 -0.45 -0.74 17.92
N GLN A 107 0.27 -1.64 18.60
CA GLN A 107 -0.26 -2.82 19.29
C GLN A 107 -0.92 -2.43 20.61
#